data_AF-A0A9W4T4U2-F1
#
_entry.id   AF-A0A9W4T4U2-F1
#
_cell.length_a   1.000
_cell.length_b   1.000
_cell.length_c   1.000
_cell.angle_alpha   90.00
_cell.angle_beta   90.00
_cell.angle_gamma   90.00
#
_symmetry.space_group_name_H-M   'P 1'
#
loop_
_entity.id
_entity.type
_entity.pdbx_description
1 polymer ?
#
loop_
_entity_poly.entity_id
_entity_poly.type
_entity_poly.pdbx_seq_one_letter_code
_entity_poly.pdbx_strand_id
1 'polypeptide(L)'
;NLYSISDLGLSKPIEYYQLPFKKHNIYGILPFIAPEILNEQPYTLASDIYSFSIIMWEIISGVIPFKNEAYDFHLCLDICKGRRPEIIKNTPQCYIDLMKKCWNINPLKRPTALEIHNIIK
;
A
#
# COMPACT_ATOMS: atom_id res chain seq x y z
N ASN A 1 -21.26 -9.13 8.95
CA ASN A 1 -21.08 -7.80 8.35
C ASN A 1 -20.27 -7.93 7.08
N LEU A 2 -20.79 -7.43 5.96
CA LEU A 2 -20.08 -7.37 4.68
C LEU A 2 -19.47 -5.97 4.55
N TYR A 3 -18.14 -5.88 4.51
CA TYR A 3 -17.44 -4.65 4.16
C TYR A 3 -17.25 -4.60 2.64
N SER A 4 -17.21 -3.41 2.05
CA SER A 4 -17.02 -3.22 0.62
C SER A 4 -16.05 -2.06 0.37
N ILE A 5 -15.26 -2.17 -0.69
CA ILE A 5 -14.37 -1.10 -1.15
C ILE A 5 -15.23 -0.08 -1.93
N SER A 6 -15.03 1.20 -1.67
CA SER A 6 -15.73 2.31 -2.34
C SER A 6 -14.71 3.39 -2.75
N ASP A 7 -15.21 4.51 -3.29
CA ASP A 7 -14.42 5.67 -3.74
C ASP A 7 -13.38 5.38 -4.85
N LEU A 8 -13.80 4.61 -5.86
CA LEU A 8 -12.97 4.27 -7.02
C LEU A 8 -12.94 5.36 -8.11
N GLY A 9 -13.40 6.59 -7.82
CA GLY A 9 -13.69 7.61 -8.84
C GLY A 9 -12.49 8.03 -9.71
N LEU A 10 -11.29 8.03 -9.12
CA LEU A 10 -10.03 8.33 -9.82
C LEU A 10 -9.28 7.07 -10.29
N SER A 11 -9.74 5.88 -9.90
CA SER A 11 -9.11 4.62 -10.28
C SER A 11 -9.14 4.42 -11.80
N LYS A 12 -8.10 3.78 -12.33
CA LYS A 12 -7.97 3.47 -13.75
C LYS A 12 -7.68 1.97 -13.92
N PRO A 13 -8.18 1.36 -14.99
CA PRO A 13 -7.85 -0.03 -15.30
C PRO A 13 -6.33 -0.13 -15.60
N ILE A 14 -5.73 -1.29 -15.33
CA ILE A 14 -4.26 -1.46 -15.39
C ILE A 14 -3.69 -1.13 -16.78
N GLU A 15 -4.47 -1.39 -17.83
CA GLU A 15 -4.14 -1.13 -19.23
C GLU A 15 -3.89 0.36 -19.49
N TYR A 16 -4.54 1.25 -18.73
CA TYR A 16 -4.33 2.68 -18.80
C TYR A 16 -2.86 3.05 -18.54
N TYR A 17 -2.22 2.34 -17.59
CA TYR A 17 -0.85 2.59 -17.15
C TYR A 17 0.21 1.95 -18.04
N GLN A 18 -0.21 1.08 -18.96
CA GLN A 18 0.67 0.40 -19.92
C GLN A 18 0.77 1.14 -21.26
N LEU A 19 0.00 2.21 -21.45
CA LEU A 19 0.00 2.98 -22.69
C LEU A 19 1.31 3.76 -22.86
N PRO A 20 2.00 3.61 -24.01
CA PRO A 20 3.20 4.39 -24.30
C PRO A 20 2.86 5.88 -24.35
N PHE A 21 3.78 6.73 -23.87
CA PHE A 21 3.69 8.20 -23.85
C PHE A 21 2.71 8.83 -22.85
N LYS A 22 2.02 8.06 -22.00
CA LYS A 22 1.27 8.67 -20.89
C LYS A 22 2.17 9.07 -19.74
N LYS A 23 2.15 10.37 -19.41
CA LYS A 23 2.66 10.87 -18.15
C LYS A 23 1.69 10.45 -17.05
N HIS A 24 2.16 9.65 -16.11
CA HIS A 24 1.37 9.21 -14.97
C HIS A 24 1.59 10.19 -13.83
N ASN A 25 0.53 10.91 -13.45
CA ASN A 25 0.54 11.67 -12.21
C ASN A 25 0.41 10.70 -11.03
N ILE A 26 1.11 10.99 -9.96
CA ILE A 26 0.99 10.26 -8.70
C ILE A 26 -0.25 10.79 -7.98
N TYR A 27 -1.16 9.88 -7.61
CA TYR A 27 -2.38 10.17 -6.87
C TYR A 27 -2.47 9.34 -5.59
N GLY A 28 -3.01 9.92 -4.53
CA GLY A 28 -3.27 9.23 -3.27
C GLY A 28 -2.67 9.94 -2.08
N ILE A 29 -2.89 9.34 -0.90
CA ILE A 29 -2.39 9.84 0.37
C ILE A 29 -1.04 9.17 0.63
N LEU A 30 0.01 9.97 0.86
CA LEU A 30 1.41 9.55 0.81
C LEU A 30 1.73 8.19 1.47
N PRO A 31 1.29 7.87 2.70
CA PRO A 31 1.61 6.59 3.33
C PRO A 31 1.04 5.36 2.63
N PHE A 32 -0.02 5.52 1.85
CA PHE A 32 -0.68 4.43 1.11
C PHE A 32 -0.08 4.24 -0.29
N ILE A 33 0.74 5.18 -0.77
CA ILE A 33 1.35 5.09 -2.10
C ILE A 33 2.57 4.17 -2.04
N ALA A 34 2.61 3.16 -2.91
CA ALA A 34 3.71 2.20 -2.93
C ALA A 34 5.06 2.86 -3.32
N PRO A 35 6.19 2.41 -2.76
CA PRO A 35 7.51 3.00 -3.00
C PRO A 35 7.91 3.11 -4.47
N GLU A 36 7.57 2.12 -5.29
CA GLU A 36 7.86 2.16 -6.72
C GLU A 36 7.10 3.28 -7.44
N ILE A 37 5.89 3.61 -6.99
CA ILE A 37 5.07 4.68 -7.57
C ILE A 37 5.64 6.05 -7.19
N LEU A 38 6.12 6.18 -5.95
CA LEU A 38 6.86 7.37 -5.50
C LEU A 38 8.17 7.58 -6.28
N ASN A 39 8.73 6.52 -6.86
CA ASN A 39 9.85 6.54 -7.80
C ASN A 39 9.38 6.60 -9.28
N GLU A 40 8.21 7.19 -9.52
CA GLU A 40 7.64 7.47 -10.84
C GLU A 40 7.37 6.22 -11.71
N GLN A 41 7.29 5.04 -11.10
CA GLN A 41 6.82 3.84 -11.81
C GLN A 41 5.29 3.85 -11.93
N PRO A 42 4.72 3.25 -12.99
CA PRO A 42 3.27 3.15 -13.14
C PRO A 42 2.61 2.31 -12.04
N TYR A 43 1.34 2.61 -11.74
CA TYR A 43 0.53 1.80 -10.83
C TYR A 43 0.40 0.37 -11.33
N THR A 44 0.40 -0.56 -10.38
CA THR A 44 0.26 -1.99 -10.63
C THR A 44 -0.71 -2.63 -9.67
N LEU A 45 -1.16 -3.84 -9.95
CA LEU A 45 -1.92 -4.61 -8.97
C LEU A 45 -1.12 -4.78 -7.66
N ALA A 46 0.21 -4.90 -7.74
CA ALA A 46 1.08 -5.00 -6.56
C ALA A 46 1.16 -3.69 -5.75
N SER A 47 0.93 -2.51 -6.36
CA SER A 47 0.83 -1.26 -5.60
C SER A 47 -0.47 -1.20 -4.79
N ASP A 48 -1.57 -1.77 -5.28
CA ASP A 48 -2.81 -1.87 -4.50
C ASP A 48 -2.63 -2.80 -3.29
N ILE A 49 -1.82 -3.87 -3.43
CA ILE A 49 -1.47 -4.75 -2.31
C ILE A 49 -0.64 -4.03 -1.24
N TYR A 50 0.24 -3.11 -1.65
CA TYR A 50 0.93 -2.25 -0.70
C TYR A 50 -0.09 -1.38 0.04
N SER A 51 -0.98 -0.68 -0.67
CA SER A 51 -2.03 0.14 -0.04
C SER A 51 -2.86 -0.67 0.96
N PHE A 52 -3.23 -1.90 0.59
CA PHE A 52 -3.96 -2.82 1.46
C PHE A 52 -3.24 -3.13 2.77
N SER A 53 -1.92 -3.28 2.75
CA SER A 53 -1.14 -3.49 3.99
C SER A 53 -1.14 -2.29 4.93
N ILE A 54 -1.25 -1.08 4.38
CA ILE A 54 -1.33 0.15 5.17
C ILE A 54 -2.74 0.28 5.76
N ILE A 55 -3.78 -0.13 5.02
CA ILE A 55 -5.14 -0.28 5.54
C ILE A 55 -5.19 -1.33 6.67
N MET A 56 -4.52 -2.48 6.50
CA MET A 56 -4.38 -3.48 7.56
C MET A 56 -3.77 -2.86 8.83
N TRP A 57 -2.69 -2.11 8.67
CA TRP A 57 -2.04 -1.41 9.77
C TRP A 57 -2.96 -0.38 10.45
N GLU A 58 -3.71 0.39 9.66
CA GLU A 58 -4.65 1.38 10.16
C GLU A 58 -5.79 0.73 10.95
N ILE A 59 -6.33 -0.41 10.48
CA ILE A 59 -7.38 -1.16 11.18
C ILE A 59 -6.89 -1.67 12.54
N ILE A 60 -5.69 -2.26 12.61
CA ILE A 60 -5.18 -2.83 13.86
C ILE A 60 -4.76 -1.74 14.87
N SER A 61 -4.25 -0.61 14.36
CA SER A 61 -3.82 0.50 15.21
C SER A 61 -4.96 1.41 15.65
N GLY A 62 -6.01 1.55 14.82
CA GLY A 62 -7.04 2.57 14.99
C GLY A 62 -6.52 4.01 14.79
N VAL A 63 -5.38 4.16 14.12
CA VAL A 63 -4.66 5.44 13.97
C VAL A 63 -4.25 5.63 12.51
N ILE A 64 -4.23 6.89 12.06
CA ILE A 64 -3.73 7.26 10.74
C ILE A 64 -2.22 7.00 10.65
N PRO A 65 -1.70 6.36 9.60
CA PRO A 65 -0.26 6.09 9.44
C PRO A 65 0.59 7.36 9.54
N PHE A 66 1.66 7.35 10.34
CA PHE A 66 2.53 8.52 10.53
C PHE A 66 1.80 9.79 11.03
N LYS A 67 0.73 9.65 11.83
CA LYS A 67 -0.12 10.74 12.34
C LYS A 67 0.60 12.00 12.86
N ASN A 68 1.80 11.85 13.42
CA ASN A 68 2.55 12.95 14.05
C ASN A 68 3.61 13.57 13.12
N GLU A 69 3.57 13.27 11.82
CA GLU A 69 4.57 13.70 10.84
C GLU A 69 3.93 14.44 9.67
N ALA A 70 4.70 15.32 9.05
CA ALA A 70 4.29 15.98 7.81
C ALA A 70 4.34 14.97 6.64
N TYR A 71 3.33 15.01 5.78
CA TYR A 71 3.30 14.21 4.54
C TYR A 71 4.06 14.96 3.44
N ASP A 72 5.36 15.07 3.63
CA ASP A 72 6.25 15.84 2.77
C ASP A 72 7.24 14.94 2.01
N PHE A 73 8.19 15.60 1.34
CA PHE A 73 9.23 14.91 0.58
C PHE A 73 10.16 14.07 1.47
N HIS A 74 10.36 14.42 2.74
CA HIS A 74 11.18 13.64 3.65
C HIS A 74 10.53 12.30 3.98
N LEU A 75 9.23 12.31 4.31
CA LEU A 75 8.49 11.07 4.53
C LEU A 75 8.44 10.19 3.27
N CYS A 76 8.28 10.80 2.09
CA CYS A 76 8.36 10.11 0.81
C CYS A 76 9.69 9.35 0.64
N LEU A 77 10.82 10.03 0.86
CA LEU A 77 12.15 9.43 0.78
C LEU A 77 12.34 8.29 1.79
N ASP A 78 11.85 8.46 3.01
CA ASP A 78 11.93 7.45 4.05
C ASP A 78 11.13 6.18 3.69
N ILE A 79 9.92 6.33 3.15
CA ILE A 79 9.09 5.22 2.67
C ILE A 79 9.82 4.45 1.56
N CYS A 80 10.45 5.18 0.62
CA CYS A 80 11.29 4.62 -0.44
C CYS A 80 12.52 3.86 0.11
N LYS A 81 13.06 4.28 1.25
CA LYS A 81 14.15 3.58 1.97
C LYS A 81 13.67 2.40 2.81
N GLY A 82 12.38 2.11 2.83
CA GLY A 82 11.80 0.97 3.53
C GLY A 82 11.20 1.30 4.89
N ARG A 83 11.07 2.59 5.25
CA ARG A 83 10.34 2.99 6.47
C ARG A 83 8.88 2.55 6.38
N ARG A 84 8.35 2.04 7.49
CA ARG A 84 6.96 1.60 7.65
C ARG A 84 6.42 2.10 9.00
N PRO A 85 5.09 2.18 9.16
CA PRO A 85 4.50 2.41 10.47
C PRO A 85 4.96 1.37 11.50
N GLU A 86 5.05 1.77 12.77
CA GLU A 86 5.48 0.90 13.86
C GLU A 86 4.49 -0.25 14.09
N ILE A 87 4.98 -1.47 14.27
CA ILE A 87 4.12 -2.62 14.57
C ILE A 87 3.53 -2.46 15.98
N ILE A 88 2.20 -2.45 16.07
CA ILE A 88 1.50 -2.32 17.35
C ILE A 88 1.73 -3.56 18.22
N LYS A 89 2.07 -3.33 19.49
CA LYS A 89 2.26 -4.39 20.48
C LYS A 89 1.02 -5.29 20.56
N ASN A 90 1.24 -6.59 20.70
CA ASN A 90 0.19 -7.62 20.76
C ASN A 90 -0.57 -7.84 19.44
N THR A 91 -0.13 -7.28 18.31
CA THR A 91 -0.65 -7.69 17.00
C THR A 91 -0.32 -9.17 16.77
N PRO A 92 -1.31 -10.01 16.36
CA PRO A 92 -1.05 -11.42 16.08
C PRO A 92 0.05 -11.62 15.03
N GLN A 93 0.95 -12.58 15.25
CA GLN A 93 2.11 -12.78 14.37
C GLN A 93 1.72 -13.07 12.92
N CYS A 94 0.67 -13.88 12.70
CA CYS A 94 0.16 -14.15 11.36
C CYS A 94 -0.27 -12.87 10.61
N TYR A 95 -0.82 -11.89 11.32
CA TYR A 95 -1.21 -10.60 10.78
C TYR A 95 0.02 -9.75 10.43
N ILE A 96 1.01 -9.73 11.33
CA ILE A 96 2.31 -9.07 11.09
C ILE A 96 2.98 -9.64 9.84
N ASP A 97 3.03 -10.96 9.72
CA ASP A 97 3.70 -11.65 8.62
C ASP A 97 3.02 -11.35 7.29
N LEU A 98 1.69 -11.43 7.24
CA LEU A 98 0.91 -11.09 6.05
C LEU A 98 1.08 -9.61 5.68
N MET A 99 0.90 -8.70 6.63
CA MET A 99 1.09 -7.26 6.43
C MET A 99 2.51 -6.96 5.92
N LYS A 100 3.52 -7.61 6.49
CA LYS A 100 4.91 -7.46 6.05
C LYS A 100 5.18 -7.98 4.65
N LYS A 101 4.52 -9.07 4.27
CA LYS A 101 4.57 -9.61 2.90
C LYS A 101 3.94 -8.62 1.92
N CYS A 102 2.82 -8.01 2.28
CA CYS A 102 2.09 -7.07 1.44
C CYS A 102 2.81 -5.71 1.25
N TRP A 103 3.52 -5.16 2.25
CA TRP A 103 4.31 -3.92 2.08
C TRP A 103 5.77 -4.12 1.67
N ASN A 104 6.13 -5.27 1.11
CA ASN A 104 7.50 -5.56 0.72
C ASN A 104 8.04 -4.48 -0.23
N ILE A 105 9.31 -4.09 -0.07
CA ILE A 105 9.93 -3.08 -0.93
C ILE A 105 9.97 -3.53 -2.40
N ASN A 106 10.16 -4.83 -2.64
CA ASN A 106 10.10 -5.40 -3.96
C ASN A 106 8.64 -5.79 -4.28
N PRO A 107 7.98 -5.14 -5.26
CA PRO A 107 6.59 -5.44 -5.62
C PRO A 107 6.39 -6.89 -6.08
N LEU A 108 7.40 -7.55 -6.66
CA LEU A 108 7.34 -8.95 -7.09
C LEU A 108 7.29 -9.94 -5.92
N LYS A 109 7.62 -9.51 -4.71
CA LYS A 109 7.54 -10.34 -3.50
C LYS A 109 6.20 -10.21 -2.77
N ARG A 110 5.33 -9.30 -3.23
CA ARG A 110 3.99 -9.10 -2.65
C ARG A 110 3.05 -10.19 -3.18
N PRO A 111 2.14 -10.72 -2.34
CA PRO A 111 1.17 -11.69 -2.78
C PRO A 111 0.12 -11.03 -3.68
N THR A 112 -0.58 -11.81 -4.49
CA THR A 112 -1.78 -11.35 -5.21
C THR A 112 -2.98 -11.24 -4.26
N ALA A 113 -4.00 -10.48 -4.66
CA ALA A 113 -5.25 -10.38 -3.88
C ALA A 113 -5.91 -11.76 -3.67
N LEU A 114 -5.80 -12.66 -4.66
CA LEU A 114 -6.31 -14.03 -4.55
C LEU A 114 -5.53 -14.86 -3.53
N GLU A 115 -4.20 -14.74 -3.50
CA GLU A 115 -3.38 -15.42 -2.49
C GLU A 115 -3.70 -14.90 -1.08
N ILE A 116 -3.85 -13.58 -0.91
CA ILE A 116 -4.26 -12.98 0.37
C ILE A 116 -5.62 -13.53 0.82
N HIS A 117 -6.60 -13.55 -0.08
CA HIS A 117 -7.93 -14.10 0.21
C HIS A 117 -7.87 -15.55 0.70
N ASN A 118 -7.01 -16.37 0.09
CA ASN A 118 -6.82 -17.77 0.51
C ASN A 118 -6.08 -17.90 1.85
N ILE A 119 -5.28 -16.91 2.26
CA ILE A 119 -4.58 -16.89 3.55
C ILE A 119 -5.54 -16.47 4.68
N ILE A 120 -6.47 -15.55 4.41
CA ILE A 120 -7.37 -14.97 5.42
C ILE A 120 -8.63 -15.83 5.62
N LYS A 121 -9.01 -16.64 4.64
CA LYS A 121 -10.10 -17.61 4.73
C LYS A 121 -9.85 -18.67 5.81
#